data_AF-A0A9D3Y7V3-F1
#
_entry.id   AF-A0A9D3Y7V3-F1
#
_cell.length_a   1.000
_cell.length_b   1.000
_cell.length_c   1.000
_cell.angle_alpha   90.00
_cell.angle_beta   90.00
_cell.angle_gamma   90.00
#
_symmetry.space_group_name_H-M   'P 1'
#
loop_
_entity.id
_entity.type
_entity.pdbx_description
1 polymer ?
#
loop_
_entity_poly.entity_id
_entity_poly.type
_entity_poly.pdbx_seq_one_letter_code
_entity_poly.pdbx_strand_id
1 'polypeptide(L)'
;MRLTTLKKKFNARGHYSIAKGSARDNYICCTKEGRFFEKGVQQVNGVSKCDLVAACYDVASGMSNEDLLKKHGSGYVMHKRKICEMAGELKADGIKKRRMAKSAELVLRPWQCEVLEKLEDQNDRQILFVMDPVGGNGKTTLACFMMSTMDAIRFENGKSNDLKYMYKGQKYVIFDFCRSSSEHINYEVIEALKNGVFCYEVIEALKNGVFCSCIKDFNDRNQI
;
A
#
# COMPACT_ATOMS: atom_id res chain seq x y z
N MET A 1 -23.10 31.37 -7.84
CA MET A 1 -24.13 32.41 -7.59
C MET A 1 -25.51 31.80 -7.90
N ARG A 2 -26.56 32.08 -7.10
CA ARG A 2 -27.91 31.53 -7.35
C ARG A 2 -28.63 32.31 -8.45
N LEU A 3 -29.53 31.65 -9.20
CA LEU A 3 -30.29 32.25 -10.30
C LEU A 3 -31.11 33.48 -9.87
N THR A 4 -31.67 33.45 -8.66
CA THR A 4 -32.44 34.56 -8.07
C THR A 4 -31.59 35.83 -7.89
N THR A 5 -30.33 35.69 -7.50
CA THR A 5 -29.39 36.80 -7.36
C THR A 5 -29.02 37.41 -8.71
N LEU A 6 -28.82 36.58 -9.73
CA LEU A 6 -28.50 37.04 -11.10
C LEU A 6 -29.64 37.86 -11.70
N LYS A 7 -30.89 37.38 -11.60
CA LYS A 7 -32.07 38.10 -12.10
C LYS A 7 -32.27 39.46 -11.43
N LYS A 8 -31.96 39.59 -10.13
CA LYS A 8 -32.00 40.87 -9.42
C LYS A 8 -30.90 41.84 -9.85
N LYS A 9 -29.71 41.33 -10.18
CA LYS A 9 -28.54 42.16 -10.47
C LYS A 9 -28.47 42.67 -11.92
N PHE A 10 -28.95 41.86 -12.87
CA PHE A 10 -28.85 42.18 -14.30
C PHE A 10 -30.21 42.53 -14.90
N ASN A 11 -31.07 41.53 -15.12
CA ASN A 11 -32.41 41.73 -15.67
C ASN A 11 -33.33 40.55 -15.31
N ALA A 12 -34.53 40.85 -14.81
CA ALA A 12 -35.50 39.82 -14.41
C ALA A 12 -36.06 39.00 -15.59
N ARG A 13 -36.14 39.60 -16.79
CA ARG A 13 -36.72 38.99 -18.01
C ARG A 13 -35.71 38.23 -18.87
N GLY A 14 -34.41 38.30 -18.54
CA GLY A 14 -33.37 37.58 -19.29
C GLY A 14 -33.50 36.07 -19.16
N HIS A 15 -33.19 35.35 -20.25
CA HIS A 15 -32.95 33.90 -20.20
C HIS A 15 -31.52 33.66 -19.74
N TYR A 16 -31.34 32.87 -18.69
CA TYR A 16 -30.03 32.55 -18.13
C TYR A 16 -29.83 31.04 -18.11
N SER A 17 -28.71 30.59 -18.65
CA SER A 17 -28.27 29.20 -18.61
C SER A 17 -26.85 29.11 -18.05
N ILE A 18 -26.47 27.93 -17.58
CA ILE A 18 -25.09 27.66 -17.21
C ILE A 18 -24.24 27.74 -18.48
N ALA A 19 -23.18 28.56 -18.45
CA ALA A 19 -22.23 28.67 -19.55
C ALA A 19 -21.52 27.33 -19.78
N LYS A 20 -21.37 26.94 -21.04
CA LYS A 20 -20.65 25.74 -21.46
C LYS A 20 -19.38 26.15 -22.22
N GLY A 21 -18.33 25.32 -22.16
CA GLY A 21 -17.08 25.58 -22.87
C GLY A 21 -16.12 26.53 -22.13
N SER A 22 -15.06 26.96 -22.83
CA SER A 22 -14.02 27.81 -22.23
C SER A 22 -14.46 29.28 -22.13
N ALA A 23 -13.81 30.05 -21.26
CA ALA A 23 -14.07 31.49 -21.16
C ALA A 23 -13.79 32.21 -22.49
N ARG A 24 -12.81 31.72 -23.27
CA ARG A 24 -12.41 32.27 -24.57
C ARG A 24 -13.47 32.02 -25.65
N ASP A 25 -14.02 30.81 -25.71
CA ASP A 25 -15.05 30.47 -26.70
C ASP A 25 -16.32 31.29 -26.47
N ASN A 26 -16.70 31.46 -25.20
CA ASN A 26 -17.84 32.30 -24.82
C ASN A 26 -17.59 33.77 -25.17
N TYR A 27 -16.37 34.28 -24.96
CA TYR A 27 -16.00 35.65 -25.35
C TYR A 27 -16.14 35.86 -26.85
N ILE A 28 -15.58 34.96 -27.67
CA ILE A 28 -15.68 35.01 -29.13
C ILE A 28 -17.16 34.97 -29.53
N CYS A 29 -17.95 34.06 -28.94
CA CYS A 29 -19.38 33.95 -29.25
C CYS A 29 -20.15 35.27 -29.00
N CYS A 30 -19.91 35.91 -27.86
CA CYS A 30 -20.61 37.14 -27.47
C CYS A 30 -20.12 38.40 -28.21
N THR A 31 -18.98 38.34 -28.90
CA THR A 31 -18.39 39.48 -29.63
C THR A 31 -18.60 39.41 -31.14
N LYS A 32 -19.11 38.29 -31.68
CA LYS A 32 -19.32 38.05 -33.13
C LYS A 32 -20.12 39.15 -33.84
N GLU A 33 -21.13 39.72 -33.17
CA GLU A 33 -22.08 40.67 -33.79
C GLU A 33 -21.66 42.15 -33.61
N GLY A 34 -20.48 42.42 -33.05
CA GLY A 34 -19.88 43.76 -32.99
C GLY A 34 -20.53 44.75 -32.00
N ARG A 35 -21.71 44.45 -31.44
CA ARG A 35 -22.34 45.21 -30.36
C ARG A 35 -22.28 44.44 -29.05
N PHE A 36 -21.30 44.77 -28.21
CA PHE A 36 -21.11 44.10 -26.93
C PHE A 36 -20.74 45.07 -25.81
N PHE A 37 -20.92 44.62 -24.58
CA PHE A 37 -20.50 45.32 -23.36
C PHE A 37 -19.49 44.43 -22.63
N GLU A 38 -18.28 44.95 -22.41
CA GLU A 38 -17.21 44.23 -21.72
C GLU A 38 -16.94 44.87 -20.36
N LYS A 39 -16.87 44.04 -19.31
CA LYS A 39 -16.55 44.49 -17.95
C LYS A 39 -15.77 43.41 -17.19
N GLY A 40 -14.59 43.79 -16.69
CA GLY A 40 -13.71 42.91 -15.92
C GLY A 40 -12.56 42.35 -16.77
N VAL A 41 -11.75 41.47 -16.15
CA VAL A 41 -10.65 40.77 -16.81
C VAL A 41 -11.05 39.30 -16.99
N GLN A 42 -10.80 38.74 -18.16
CA GLN A 42 -11.09 37.33 -18.42
C GLN A 42 -10.27 36.47 -17.45
N GLN A 43 -10.96 35.72 -16.60
CA GLN A 43 -10.29 34.73 -15.76
C GLN A 43 -9.81 33.61 -16.68
N VAL A 44 -8.49 33.54 -16.86
CA VAL A 44 -7.85 32.36 -17.40
C VAL A 44 -8.07 31.29 -16.33
N ASN A 45 -9.05 30.41 -16.53
CA ASN A 45 -9.24 29.24 -15.69
C ASN A 45 -7.99 28.37 -15.84
N GLY A 46 -7.00 28.63 -14.99
CA GLY A 46 -5.65 28.11 -15.15
C GLY A 46 -4.98 27.85 -13.81
N VAL A 47 -5.74 27.48 -12.77
CA VAL A 47 -5.14 26.57 -11.81
C VAL A 47 -5.06 25.25 -12.56
N SER A 48 -3.88 24.95 -13.11
CA SER A 48 -3.57 23.66 -13.70
C SER A 48 -4.17 22.60 -12.79
N LYS A 49 -5.19 21.89 -13.26
CA LYS A 49 -5.68 20.72 -12.54
C LYS A 49 -4.48 19.79 -12.49
N CYS A 50 -3.86 19.66 -11.32
CA CYS A 50 -2.84 18.66 -11.09
C CYS A 50 -3.46 17.32 -11.46
N ASP A 51 -2.89 16.68 -12.48
CA ASP A 51 -3.22 15.31 -12.78
C ASP A 51 -2.60 14.45 -11.68
N LEU A 52 -3.44 14.11 -10.69
CA LEU A 52 -3.03 13.35 -9.52
C LEU A 52 -2.42 12.00 -9.92
N VAL A 53 -2.90 11.39 -11.01
CA VAL A 53 -2.40 10.10 -11.50
C VAL A 53 -1.00 10.29 -12.06
N ALA A 54 -0.79 11.29 -12.91
CA ALA A 54 0.53 11.62 -13.44
C ALA A 54 1.52 11.97 -12.32
N ALA A 55 1.09 12.72 -11.30
CA ALA A 55 1.91 13.05 -10.14
C ALA A 55 2.33 11.81 -9.34
N CYS A 56 1.46 10.81 -9.19
CA CYS A 56 1.82 9.54 -8.55
C CYS A 56 2.95 8.83 -9.31
N TYR A 57 2.86 8.74 -10.65
CA TYR A 57 3.89 8.11 -11.46
C TYR A 57 5.23 8.86 -11.44
N ASP A 58 5.20 10.19 -11.47
CA ASP A 58 6.43 11.00 -11.41
C ASP A 58 7.14 10.88 -10.05
N VAL A 59 6.38 10.80 -8.95
CA VAL A 59 6.93 10.50 -7.62
C VAL A 59 7.45 9.06 -7.57
N ALA A 60 6.72 8.13 -8.19
CA ALA A 60 7.14 6.73 -8.31
C ALA A 60 8.46 6.57 -9.08
N SER A 61 8.71 7.40 -10.10
CA SER A 61 9.97 7.42 -10.86
C SER A 61 11.11 8.12 -10.14
N GLY A 62 10.86 8.78 -9.00
CA GLY A 62 11.89 9.46 -8.21
C GLY A 62 12.19 10.90 -8.64
N MET A 63 11.24 11.59 -9.27
CA MET A 63 11.38 13.00 -9.63
C MET A 63 11.60 13.87 -8.39
N SER A 64 12.41 14.93 -8.53
CA SER A 64 12.69 15.86 -7.44
C SER A 64 11.43 16.67 -7.06
N ASN A 65 11.36 17.14 -5.80
CA ASN A 65 10.25 17.97 -5.36
C ASN A 65 10.15 19.30 -6.13
N GLU A 66 11.28 19.83 -6.60
CA GLU A 66 11.31 21.08 -7.36
C GLU A 66 10.67 20.88 -8.74
N ASP A 67 11.02 19.79 -9.43
CA ASP A 67 10.47 19.46 -10.75
C ASP A 67 8.99 19.08 -10.66
N LEU A 68 8.60 18.35 -9.61
CA LEU A 68 7.19 18.04 -9.34
C LEU A 68 6.35 19.31 -9.12
N LEU A 69 6.89 20.30 -8.41
CA LEU A 69 6.21 21.57 -8.19
C LEU A 69 6.10 22.38 -9.49
N LYS A 70 7.15 22.40 -10.31
CA LYS A 70 7.13 23.07 -11.63
C LYS A 70 6.12 22.42 -12.57
N LYS A 71 6.02 21.09 -12.57
CA LYS A 71 5.16 20.31 -13.48
C LYS A 71 3.69 20.27 -13.05
N HIS A 72 3.43 19.99 -11.77
CA HIS A 72 2.08 19.75 -11.23
C HIS A 72 1.51 20.95 -10.45
N GLY A 73 2.34 21.95 -10.16
CA GLY A 73 1.93 23.19 -9.51
C GLY A 73 1.39 23.01 -8.10
N SER A 74 0.53 23.93 -7.69
CA SER A 74 -0.07 23.96 -6.35
C SER A 74 -0.92 22.72 -6.03
N GLY A 75 -1.47 22.05 -7.04
CA GLY A 75 -2.25 20.83 -6.83
C GLY A 75 -1.43 19.67 -6.27
N TYR A 76 -0.13 19.57 -6.60
CA TYR A 76 0.77 18.62 -5.95
C TYR A 76 0.93 18.91 -4.46
N VAL A 77 1.14 20.18 -4.09
CA VAL A 77 1.31 20.60 -2.68
C VAL A 77 0.06 20.25 -1.87
N MET A 78 -1.12 20.54 -2.39
CA MET A 78 -2.40 20.28 -1.72
C MET A 78 -2.67 18.78 -1.52
N HIS A 79 -2.20 17.93 -2.43
CA HIS A 79 -2.47 16.49 -2.41
C HIS A 79 -1.23 15.62 -2.12
N LYS A 80 -0.13 16.24 -1.67
CA LYS A 80 1.18 15.60 -1.52
C LYS A 80 1.13 14.29 -0.77
N ARG A 81 0.45 14.25 0.38
CA ARG A 81 0.36 13.04 1.22
C ARG A 81 -0.19 11.85 0.44
N LYS A 82 -1.36 12.00 -0.18
CA LYS A 82 -2.03 10.93 -0.94
C LYS A 82 -1.21 10.49 -2.14
N ILE A 83 -0.57 11.45 -2.83
CA ILE A 83 0.30 11.16 -3.99
C ILE A 83 1.52 10.34 -3.54
N CYS A 84 2.16 10.73 -2.43
CA CYS A 84 3.30 10.00 -1.88
C CYS A 84 2.92 8.60 -1.37
N GLU A 85 1.76 8.45 -0.72
CA GLU A 85 1.23 7.16 -0.27
C GLU A 85 1.04 6.21 -1.46
N MET A 86 0.26 6.63 -2.47
CA MET A 86 0.04 5.85 -3.69
C MET A 86 1.32 5.55 -4.46
N ALA A 87 2.23 6.53 -4.58
CA ALA A 87 3.52 6.31 -5.22
C ALA A 87 4.39 5.31 -4.44
N GLY A 88 4.28 5.27 -3.12
CA GLY A 88 4.89 4.27 -2.26
C GLY A 88 4.36 2.86 -2.54
N GLU A 89 3.04 2.71 -2.67
CA GLU A 89 2.39 1.45 -3.04
C GLU A 89 2.83 0.97 -4.43
N LEU A 90 2.85 1.86 -5.43
CA LEU A 90 3.34 1.54 -6.78
C LEU A 90 4.80 1.06 -6.78
N LYS A 91 5.67 1.69 -5.98
CA LYS A 91 7.07 1.25 -5.81
C LYS A 91 7.12 -0.12 -5.15
N ALA A 92 6.34 -0.34 -4.10
CA ALA A 92 6.28 -1.62 -3.40
C ALA A 92 5.82 -2.77 -4.32
N ASP A 93 4.82 -2.53 -5.15
CA ASP A 93 4.34 -3.48 -6.17
C ASP A 93 5.42 -3.78 -7.22
N GLY A 94 6.15 -2.75 -7.66
CA GLY A 94 7.30 -2.93 -8.57
C GLY A 94 8.40 -3.81 -7.96
N ILE A 95 8.70 -3.60 -6.67
CA ILE A 95 9.65 -4.45 -5.93
C ILE A 95 9.12 -5.87 -5.81
N LYS A 96 7.83 -6.05 -5.47
CA LYS A 96 7.19 -7.37 -5.37
C LYS A 96 7.27 -8.13 -6.70
N LYS A 97 6.93 -7.50 -7.82
CA LYS A 97 7.05 -8.08 -9.18
C LYS A 97 8.48 -8.51 -9.50
N ARG A 98 9.49 -7.68 -9.17
CA ARG A 98 10.90 -8.03 -9.39
C ARG A 98 11.33 -9.23 -8.53
N ARG A 99 10.90 -9.27 -7.27
CA ARG A 99 11.19 -10.40 -6.38
C ARG A 99 10.51 -11.69 -6.86
N MET A 100 9.25 -11.60 -7.30
CA MET A 100 8.54 -12.72 -7.92
C MET A 100 9.27 -13.29 -9.13
N ALA A 101 9.75 -12.43 -10.03
CA ALA A 101 10.53 -12.86 -11.19
C ALA A 101 11.81 -13.61 -10.76
N LYS A 102 12.55 -13.08 -9.78
CA LYS A 102 13.73 -13.75 -9.21
C LYS A 102 13.39 -15.08 -8.52
N SER A 103 12.25 -15.15 -7.86
CA SER A 103 11.79 -16.38 -7.18
C SER A 103 11.36 -17.46 -8.18
N ALA A 104 10.88 -17.10 -9.37
CA ALA A 104 10.50 -18.07 -10.41
C ALA A 104 11.70 -18.85 -10.97
N GLU A 105 12.90 -18.26 -10.95
CA GLU A 105 14.15 -18.90 -11.37
C GLU A 105 14.80 -19.72 -10.24
N LEU A 106 14.30 -19.62 -9.01
CA LEU A 106 14.92 -20.22 -7.85
C LEU A 106 14.54 -21.71 -7.72
N VAL A 107 15.56 -22.58 -7.71
CA VAL A 107 15.39 -23.99 -7.35
C VAL A 107 15.51 -24.14 -5.84
N LEU A 108 14.42 -24.58 -5.20
CA LEU A 108 14.40 -24.87 -3.77
C LEU A 108 15.13 -26.19 -3.46
N ARG A 109 15.76 -26.25 -2.28
CA ARG A 109 16.40 -27.44 -1.75
C ARG A 109 15.34 -28.45 -1.28
N PRO A 110 15.64 -29.76 -1.23
CA PRO A 110 14.68 -30.78 -0.80
C PRO A 110 14.01 -30.46 0.54
N TRP A 111 14.79 -30.08 1.55
CA TRP A 111 14.25 -29.71 2.87
C TRP A 111 13.33 -28.47 2.82
N GLN A 112 13.55 -27.54 1.89
CA GLN A 112 12.68 -26.37 1.72
C GLN A 112 11.35 -26.78 1.12
N CYS A 113 11.33 -27.74 0.19
CA CYS A 113 10.11 -28.33 -0.34
C CYS A 113 9.33 -29.07 0.75
N GLU A 114 10.00 -29.89 1.56
CA GLU A 114 9.37 -30.58 2.70
C GLU A 114 8.72 -29.61 3.70
N VAL A 115 9.35 -28.44 3.91
CA VAL A 115 8.78 -27.38 4.76
C VAL A 115 7.52 -26.79 4.13
N LEU A 116 7.49 -26.57 2.82
CA LEU A 116 6.31 -26.06 2.13
C LEU A 116 5.16 -27.09 2.16
N GLU A 117 5.45 -28.37 1.94
CA GLU A 117 4.46 -29.45 2.05
C GLU A 117 3.86 -29.53 3.46
N LYS A 118 4.71 -29.48 4.49
CA LYS A 118 4.26 -29.45 5.89
C LYS A 118 3.44 -28.21 6.23
N LEU A 119 3.68 -27.08 5.57
CA LEU A 119 2.90 -25.87 5.74
C LEU A 119 1.52 -25.96 5.09
N GLU A 120 1.40 -26.69 3.98
CA GLU A 120 0.10 -26.91 3.33
C GLU A 120 -0.78 -27.89 4.11
N ASP A 121 -0.19 -28.90 4.73
CA ASP A 121 -0.90 -29.89 5.58
C ASP A 121 -1.12 -29.42 7.03
N GLN A 122 -0.57 -28.25 7.39
CA GLN A 122 -0.62 -27.73 8.75
C GLN A 122 -2.05 -27.41 9.20
N ASN A 123 -2.43 -27.86 10.40
CA ASN A 123 -3.72 -27.49 10.98
C ASN A 123 -3.69 -26.12 11.71
N ASP A 124 -4.87 -25.58 12.03
CA ASP A 124 -5.01 -24.24 12.61
C ASP A 124 -4.25 -24.06 13.95
N ARG A 125 -4.04 -25.14 14.72
CA ARG A 125 -3.39 -25.09 16.04
C ARG A 125 -1.90 -25.39 16.03
N GLN A 126 -1.37 -25.89 14.92
CA GLN A 126 0.04 -26.19 14.79
C GLN A 126 0.84 -24.94 14.42
N ILE A 127 2.10 -24.92 14.87
CA ILE A 127 3.13 -23.96 14.48
C ILE A 127 4.31 -24.79 13.97
N LEU A 128 4.83 -24.45 12.78
CA LEU A 128 5.97 -25.15 12.20
C LEU A 128 7.25 -24.45 12.62
N PHE A 129 8.11 -25.19 13.32
CA PHE A 129 9.45 -24.73 13.72
C PHE A 129 10.49 -25.28 12.76
N VAL A 130 11.20 -24.39 12.09
CA VAL A 130 12.34 -24.75 11.23
C VAL A 130 13.64 -24.36 11.91
N MET A 131 14.44 -25.37 12.21
CA MET A 131 15.72 -25.23 12.88
C MET A 131 16.85 -25.52 11.91
N ASP A 132 17.84 -24.63 11.87
CA ASP A 132 19.11 -24.93 11.21
C ASP A 132 20.23 -24.41 12.12
N PRO A 133 20.86 -25.31 12.90
CA PRO A 133 21.82 -24.97 13.94
C PRO A 133 23.15 -24.49 13.37
N VAL A 134 23.50 -24.84 12.13
CA VAL A 134 24.74 -24.41 11.46
C VAL A 134 24.58 -22.99 10.93
N GLY A 135 23.43 -22.69 10.32
CA GLY A 135 23.18 -21.43 9.63
C GLY A 135 23.64 -21.49 8.18
N GLY A 136 23.18 -20.54 7.36
CA GLY A 136 23.57 -20.46 5.94
C GLY A 136 22.91 -21.47 5.01
N ASN A 137 22.00 -22.33 5.50
CA ASN A 137 21.35 -23.36 4.66
C ASN A 137 20.19 -22.86 3.81
N GLY A 138 19.88 -21.55 3.85
CA GLY A 138 18.86 -20.93 2.99
C GLY A 138 17.50 -20.68 3.65
N LYS A 139 17.42 -20.61 4.99
CA LYS A 139 16.19 -20.22 5.71
C LYS A 139 15.64 -18.86 5.24
N THR A 140 16.51 -17.86 5.20
CA THR A 140 16.17 -16.52 4.70
C THR A 140 15.78 -16.55 3.22
N THR A 141 16.39 -17.44 2.43
CA THR A 141 16.01 -17.64 1.02
C THR A 141 14.59 -18.16 0.89
N LEU A 142 14.21 -19.16 1.70
CA LEU A 142 12.84 -19.68 1.76
C LEU A 142 11.84 -18.60 2.20
N ALA A 143 12.16 -17.82 3.24
CA ALA A 143 11.31 -16.73 3.68
C ALA A 143 11.10 -15.67 2.59
N CYS A 144 12.17 -15.29 1.88
CA CYS A 144 12.07 -14.39 0.73
C CYS A 144 11.23 -14.96 -0.41
N PHE A 145 11.33 -16.26 -0.67
CA PHE A 145 10.52 -16.96 -1.66
C PHE A 145 9.02 -16.89 -1.28
N MET A 146 8.67 -17.21 -0.04
CA MET A 146 7.29 -17.17 0.44
C MET A 146 6.69 -15.76 0.43
N MET A 147 7.45 -14.74 0.84
CA MET A 147 6.99 -13.34 0.76
C MET A 147 6.70 -12.90 -0.67
N SER A 148 7.42 -13.48 -1.64
CA SER A 148 7.28 -13.11 -3.04
C SER A 148 6.14 -13.87 -3.70
N THR A 149 5.95 -15.16 -3.40
CA THR A 149 5.07 -16.06 -4.14
C THR A 149 3.78 -16.46 -3.41
N MET A 150 3.79 -16.53 -2.08
CA MET A 150 2.73 -17.17 -1.28
C MET A 150 1.93 -16.19 -0.41
N ASP A 151 2.06 -14.89 -0.63
CA ASP A 151 1.44 -13.86 0.23
C ASP A 151 1.84 -14.01 1.71
N ALA A 152 3.15 -14.04 1.95
CA ALA A 152 3.71 -14.09 3.29
C ALA A 152 4.22 -12.73 3.78
N ILE A 153 4.20 -12.52 5.09
CA ILE A 153 4.88 -11.42 5.78
C ILE A 153 5.94 -11.96 6.72
N ARG A 154 7.09 -11.27 6.81
CA ARG A 154 8.16 -11.60 7.74
C ARG A 154 8.23 -10.57 8.86
N PHE A 155 8.26 -11.06 10.10
CA PHE A 155 8.48 -10.30 11.31
C PHE A 155 9.82 -10.68 11.93
N GLU A 156 10.49 -9.67 12.46
CA GLU A 156 11.60 -9.84 13.39
C GLU A 156 11.05 -9.71 14.82
N ASN A 157 11.90 -9.88 15.84
CA ASN A 157 11.46 -9.63 17.21
C ASN A 157 11.17 -8.13 17.38
N GLY A 158 9.93 -7.78 17.68
CA GLY A 158 9.43 -6.40 17.72
C GLY A 158 8.29 -6.23 18.70
N LYS A 159 7.94 -4.97 19.01
CA LYS A 159 6.83 -4.67 19.93
C LYS A 159 5.50 -5.11 19.31
N SER A 160 4.61 -5.70 20.12
CA SER A 160 3.32 -6.22 19.66
C SER A 160 2.50 -5.20 18.86
N ASN A 161 2.51 -3.92 19.27
CA ASN A 161 1.77 -2.86 18.57
C ASN A 161 2.32 -2.55 17.17
N ASP A 162 3.65 -2.60 17.00
CA ASP A 162 4.28 -2.34 15.71
C ASP A 162 3.95 -3.50 14.74
N LEU A 163 4.01 -4.74 15.23
CA LEU A 163 3.65 -5.94 14.46
C LEU A 163 2.16 -5.92 14.04
N LYS A 164 1.26 -5.49 14.94
CA LYS A 164 -0.17 -5.33 14.63
C LYS A 164 -0.40 -4.32 13.51
N TYR A 165 0.34 -3.21 13.47
CA TYR A 165 0.22 -2.22 12.41
C TYR A 165 0.78 -2.70 11.07
N MET A 166 1.80 -3.56 11.10
CA MET A 166 2.42 -4.11 9.89
C MET A 166 1.62 -5.26 9.27
N TYR A 167 0.90 -6.04 10.08
CA TYR A 167 0.06 -7.14 9.59
C TYR A 167 -1.12 -6.60 8.80
N LYS A 168 -1.30 -7.10 7.56
CA LYS A 168 -2.39 -6.70 6.66
C LYS A 168 -3.23 -7.91 6.22
N GLY A 169 -3.30 -8.95 7.05
CA GLY A 169 -4.08 -10.16 6.74
C GLY A 169 -3.38 -11.15 5.81
N GLN A 170 -2.04 -11.12 5.73
CA GLN A 170 -1.28 -12.06 4.91
C GLN A 170 -1.55 -13.51 5.32
N LYS A 171 -1.55 -14.41 4.32
CA LYS A 171 -1.82 -15.84 4.51
C LYS A 171 -0.77 -16.52 5.38
N TYR A 172 0.52 -16.23 5.15
CA TYR A 172 1.60 -16.83 5.95
C TYR A 172 2.32 -15.75 6.75
N VAL A 173 2.55 -16.01 8.03
CA VAL A 173 3.35 -15.14 8.89
C VAL A 173 4.63 -15.87 9.24
N ILE A 174 5.77 -15.24 8.99
CA ILE A 174 7.11 -15.78 9.19
C ILE A 174 7.77 -15.00 10.32
N PHE A 175 8.06 -15.63 11.44
CA PHE A 175 8.94 -15.04 12.46
C PHE A 175 10.39 -15.41 12.17
N ASP A 176 11.27 -14.43 12.06
CA ASP A 176 12.71 -14.60 11.83
C ASP A 176 13.46 -14.11 13.07
N PHE A 177 13.84 -15.05 13.92
CA PHE A 177 14.54 -14.76 15.16
C PHE A 177 16.03 -15.04 15.01
N CYS A 178 16.84 -14.04 15.35
CA CYS A 178 18.27 -14.21 15.49
C CYS A 178 18.58 -15.07 16.73
N ARG A 179 19.72 -15.77 16.73
CA ARG A 179 20.18 -16.60 17.86
C ARG A 179 20.24 -15.85 19.20
N SER A 180 20.40 -14.53 19.17
CA SER A 180 20.46 -13.66 20.36
C SER A 180 19.10 -13.18 20.87
N SER A 181 18.09 -13.08 20.00
CA SER A 181 16.73 -12.60 20.36
C SER A 181 15.77 -13.75 20.67
N SER A 182 16.31 -14.95 20.75
CA SER A 182 15.61 -16.22 20.74
C SER A 182 15.07 -16.60 22.14
N GLU A 183 15.58 -15.95 23.19
CA GLU A 183 15.15 -16.16 24.59
C GLU A 183 13.83 -15.42 24.93
N HIS A 184 13.36 -14.54 24.05
CA HIS A 184 12.14 -13.73 24.27
C HIS A 184 11.22 -13.77 23.05
N ILE A 185 10.71 -14.97 22.73
CA ILE A 185 9.66 -15.14 21.73
C ILE A 185 8.34 -14.62 22.32
N ASN A 186 7.69 -13.71 21.59
CA ASN A 186 6.40 -13.16 21.98
C ASN A 186 5.26 -14.10 21.58
N TYR A 187 4.99 -15.11 22.42
CA TYR A 187 3.93 -16.08 22.17
C TYR A 187 2.53 -15.46 22.16
N GLU A 188 2.30 -14.37 22.89
CA GLU A 188 1.01 -13.65 22.92
C GLU A 188 0.63 -13.17 21.51
N VAL A 189 1.59 -12.62 20.76
CA VAL A 189 1.39 -12.20 19.36
C VAL A 189 1.07 -13.39 18.47
N ILE A 190 1.78 -14.51 18.64
CA ILE A 190 1.60 -15.72 17.83
C ILE A 190 0.22 -16.33 18.09
N GLU A 191 -0.19 -16.42 19.35
CA GLU A 191 -1.49 -16.94 19.75
C GLU A 191 -2.62 -16.03 19.26
N ALA A 192 -2.48 -14.71 19.39
CA ALA A 192 -3.45 -13.76 18.88
C ALA A 192 -3.62 -13.83 17.36
N LEU A 193 -2.53 -14.04 16.61
CA LEU A 193 -2.57 -14.29 15.16
C LEU A 193 -3.34 -15.57 14.84
N LYS A 194 -3.07 -16.66 15.55
CA LYS A 194 -3.75 -17.94 15.37
C LYS A 194 -5.23 -17.89 15.70
N ASN A 195 -5.60 -17.13 16.72
CA ASN A 195 -6.99 -16.94 17.11
C ASN A 195 -7.75 -15.95 16.20
N GLY A 196 -7.08 -15.32 15.23
CA GLY A 196 -7.69 -14.33 14.34
C GLY A 196 -8.08 -13.01 15.04
N VAL A 197 -7.59 -12.78 16.27
CA VAL A 197 -7.86 -11.56 17.06
C VAL A 197 -6.76 -10.52 16.90
N PHE A 198 -5.87 -10.71 15.93
CA PHE A 198 -4.70 -9.87 15.69
C PHE A 198 -5.02 -8.68 14.76
N CYS A 199 -6.02 -7.87 15.12
CA CYS A 199 -6.23 -6.52 14.57
C CYS A 199 -7.35 -5.79 15.34
N TYR A 200 -7.39 -4.46 15.24
CA TYR A 200 -8.43 -3.61 15.83
C TYR A 200 -9.78 -3.67 15.09
N GLU A 201 -9.82 -4.26 13.89
CA GLU A 201 -11.03 -4.58 13.15
C GLU A 201 -11.16 -6.11 13.10
N VAL A 202 -12.20 -6.64 13.75
CA VAL A 202 -12.51 -8.08 13.77
C VAL A 202 -12.85 -8.52 12.36
N ILE A 203 -12.01 -9.36 11.76
CA ILE A 203 -12.31 -10.09 10.52
C ILE A 203 -12.43 -11.57 10.88
N GLU A 204 -13.51 -12.20 10.42
CA GLU A 204 -13.79 -13.62 10.59
C GLU A 204 -12.60 -14.50 10.18
N ALA A 205 -12.17 -15.33 11.14
CA ALA A 205 -11.54 -16.64 10.99
C ALA A 205 -10.62 -16.85 9.77
N LEU A 206 -9.33 -16.57 9.95
CA LEU A 206 -8.30 -17.03 9.03
C LEU A 206 -7.87 -18.46 9.36
N LYS A 207 -8.16 -19.38 8.43
CA LYS A 207 -7.73 -20.80 8.39
C LYS A 207 -6.23 -20.98 8.08
N ASN A 208 -5.33 -20.18 8.65
CA ASN A 208 -4.01 -19.97 8.05
C ASN A 208 -2.82 -20.21 8.99
N GLY A 209 -1.85 -20.97 8.47
CA GLY A 209 -0.62 -21.43 9.13
C GLY A 209 0.36 -20.31 9.51
N VAL A 210 0.94 -20.42 10.70
CA VAL A 210 1.99 -19.53 11.20
C VAL A 210 3.32 -20.27 11.16
N PHE A 211 4.31 -19.62 10.55
CA PHE A 211 5.68 -20.09 10.37
C PHE A 211 6.60 -19.32 11.32
N CYS A 212 7.45 -20.03 12.05
CA CYS A 212 8.44 -19.43 12.95
C CYS A 212 9.82 -20.06 12.70
N SER A 213 10.83 -19.23 12.50
CA SER A 213 12.22 -19.62 12.28
C SER A 213 13.13 -19.08 13.40
N CYS A 214 13.83 -20.04 14.07
CA CYS A 214 14.85 -19.99 15.16
C CYS A 214 14.41 -19.47 16.56
N ILE A 215 14.95 -19.76 17.75
CA ILE A 215 15.76 -20.83 18.45
C ILE A 215 15.45 -20.64 19.98
N LYS A 216 15.43 -21.59 20.93
CA LYS A 216 16.57 -22.25 21.64
C LYS A 216 16.06 -23.39 22.56
N ASP A 217 16.83 -24.47 22.54
CA ASP A 217 16.94 -25.66 23.42
C ASP A 217 15.86 -25.98 24.47
N PHE A 218 15.12 -27.05 24.15
CA PHE A 218 14.95 -28.28 24.94
C PHE A 218 15.28 -28.22 26.44
N ASN A 219 14.25 -28.11 27.28
CA ASN A 219 14.04 -29.13 28.31
C ASN A 219 12.57 -29.17 28.78
N ASP A 220 12.10 -30.39 28.93
CA ASP A 220 10.88 -30.82 29.63
C ASP A 220 9.50 -30.64 28.98
N ARG A 221 9.07 -31.78 28.42
CA ARG A 221 7.82 -32.49 28.71
C ARG A 221 6.60 -32.26 27.80
N ASN A 222 6.09 -33.42 27.39
CA ASN A 222 4.74 -33.76 26.95
C ASN A 222 4.50 -33.46 25.46
N GLN A 223 4.51 -34.46 24.57
CA GLN A 223 3.44 -35.48 24.47
C GLN A 223 2.08 -34.88 24.83
N ILE A 224 1.38 -34.35 23.82
CA ILE A 224 0.09 -34.83 23.29
C ILE A 224 -0.26 -33.94 22.08
#